data_AF-A0A1G0H7U0-F1
#
_entry.id   AF-A0A1G0H7U0-F1
#
_cell.length_a   1.000
_cell.length_b   1.000
_cell.length_c   1.000
_cell.angle_alpha   90.00
_cell.angle_beta   90.00
_cell.angle_gamma   90.00
#
_symmetry.space_group_name_H-M   'P 1'
#
loop_
_entity.id
_entity.type
_entity.pdbx_description
1 polymer ?
#
loop_
_entity_poly.entity_id
_entity_poly.type
_entity_poly.pdbx_seq_one_letter_code
_entity_poly.pdbx_strand_id
1 'polypeptide(L)'
;MVILGLGSNLGDRLAHLRQALLAIKRISNITVEQVSPLYISDALLPENAPSSWDQPYINLALRCHTPLSPLELLTHIKSIEHSIGRKPEKRHWGPRVIDIDILAWDSMIYHDDRLTLPHRDLSMRPFALWPLADVAPEWIHPTYQQSAAEIVALWGSRFTGEAPLHTRQIPHRIDTSQLVGVLNVTPDSFSDGGNYLDIEKALEHAQCLVASGAEIIDVGAESTRPNAHHPLNHQEEWQRLEPILSALKDPSLFALLQPKISVDTRHAETAKKAIAAGVNWINDVTGLTHPNMCQCIAESSVDCVVMHHITVPVDPKQTIPLHQDPVDFLYQWGKNKIAELEQAGIASNRVVLDVGIGFGKTAYQSLVLLKHIRHFKSLGTRLLIGHSRKSFMQLFTARPIGERDIETMAITLYLADQGVDYLRVHNVDMCARGLKVVKALA
;
A
#
# COMPACT_ATOMS: atom_id res chain seq x y z
N MET A 1 23.60 2.98 -17.88
CA MET A 1 22.72 2.65 -16.74
C MET A 1 22.88 3.73 -15.68
N VAL A 2 21.78 4.14 -15.04
CA VAL A 2 21.80 5.08 -13.91
C VAL A 2 21.05 4.51 -12.72
N ILE A 3 21.58 4.72 -11.51
CA ILE A 3 20.91 4.38 -10.26
C ILE A 3 20.43 5.68 -9.59
N LEU A 4 19.14 5.76 -9.33
CA LEU A 4 18.53 6.87 -8.59
C LEU A 4 18.19 6.42 -7.18
N GLY A 5 18.54 7.20 -6.16
CA GLY A 5 18.13 7.02 -4.77
C GLY A 5 16.97 7.96 -4.46
N LEU A 6 15.92 7.45 -3.82
CA LEU A 6 14.77 8.24 -3.38
C LEU A 6 14.65 8.12 -1.86
N GLY A 7 14.41 9.25 -1.19
CA GLY A 7 14.24 9.33 0.26
C GLY A 7 13.09 10.26 0.66
N SER A 8 12.33 9.91 1.71
CA SER A 8 11.29 10.77 2.27
C SER A 8 11.17 10.59 3.78
N ASN A 9 11.13 11.67 4.56
CA ASN A 9 10.92 11.62 6.01
C ASN A 9 9.76 12.49 6.55
N LEU A 10 9.04 13.21 5.68
CA LEU A 10 7.91 14.05 6.08
C LEU A 10 6.59 13.61 5.45
N GLY A 11 5.48 13.65 6.20
CA GLY A 11 4.12 13.40 5.70
C GLY A 11 3.84 11.93 5.34
N ASP A 12 3.00 11.71 4.32
CA ASP A 12 2.73 10.37 3.76
C ASP A 12 3.89 9.93 2.86
N ARG A 13 4.97 9.45 3.52
CA ARG A 13 6.25 9.10 2.89
C ARG A 13 6.10 8.06 1.78
N LEU A 14 5.22 7.06 1.96
CA LEU A 14 4.97 6.05 0.92
C LEU A 14 4.26 6.66 -0.29
N ALA A 15 3.29 7.56 -0.08
CA ALA A 15 2.65 8.28 -1.17
C ALA A 15 3.63 9.18 -1.93
N HIS A 16 4.50 9.92 -1.25
CA HIS A 16 5.50 10.77 -1.90
C HIS A 16 6.48 9.95 -2.76
N LEU A 17 6.99 8.83 -2.23
CA LEU A 17 7.86 7.92 -2.98
C LEU A 17 7.15 7.33 -4.22
N ARG A 18 5.88 6.95 -4.07
CA ARG A 18 5.06 6.43 -5.19
C ARG A 18 4.79 7.50 -6.25
N GLN A 19 4.52 8.75 -5.84
CA GLN A 19 4.37 9.89 -6.75
C GLN A 19 5.67 10.18 -7.51
N ALA A 20 6.81 10.15 -6.82
CA ALA A 20 8.13 10.32 -7.43
C ALA A 20 8.41 9.22 -8.47
N LEU A 21 8.17 7.95 -8.14
CA LEU A 21 8.32 6.84 -9.07
C LEU A 21 7.45 7.02 -10.33
N LEU A 22 6.17 7.40 -10.17
CA LEU A 22 5.28 7.65 -11.31
C LEU A 22 5.73 8.85 -12.16
N ALA A 23 6.25 9.90 -11.54
CA ALA A 23 6.77 11.07 -12.24
C ALA A 23 8.05 10.74 -13.01
N ILE A 24 8.97 9.96 -12.43
CA ILE A 24 10.19 9.48 -13.10
C ILE A 24 9.82 8.63 -14.32
N LYS A 25 8.87 7.69 -14.20
CA LYS A 25 8.39 6.88 -15.33
C LYS A 25 7.77 7.70 -16.48
N ARG A 26 7.43 8.97 -16.26
CA ARG A 26 6.89 9.89 -17.28
C ARG A 26 7.95 10.77 -17.94
N ILE A 27 9.19 10.80 -17.45
CA ILE A 27 10.27 11.50 -18.13
C ILE A 27 10.48 10.85 -19.52
N SER A 28 10.63 11.66 -20.56
CA SER A 28 10.90 11.13 -21.89
C SER A 28 12.27 10.48 -21.94
N ASN A 29 12.38 9.32 -22.60
CA ASN A 29 13.62 8.56 -22.76
C ASN A 29 14.26 8.07 -21.44
N ILE A 30 13.47 7.85 -20.37
CA ILE A 30 13.93 7.04 -19.24
C ILE A 30 13.08 5.77 -19.15
N THR A 31 13.71 4.67 -18.78
CA THR A 31 13.03 3.42 -18.44
C THR A 31 13.46 3.01 -17.04
N VAL A 32 12.50 2.82 -16.14
CA VAL A 32 12.75 2.24 -14.81
C VAL A 32 12.67 0.72 -14.96
N GLU A 33 13.81 0.05 -14.84
CA GLU A 33 13.93 -1.40 -15.00
C GLU A 33 13.59 -2.12 -13.70
N GLN A 34 14.14 -1.66 -12.58
CA GLN A 34 13.94 -2.28 -11.27
C GLN A 34 13.77 -1.24 -10.17
N VAL A 35 13.05 -1.65 -9.12
CA VAL A 35 12.81 -0.87 -7.90
C VAL A 35 13.27 -1.71 -6.72
N SER A 36 14.10 -1.16 -5.84
CA SER A 36 14.52 -1.87 -4.65
C SER A 36 13.34 -2.04 -3.68
N PRO A 37 13.45 -2.96 -2.72
CA PRO A 37 12.66 -2.89 -1.49
C PRO A 37 12.85 -1.55 -0.76
N LEU A 38 11.93 -1.24 0.16
CA LEU A 38 12.06 -0.07 1.02
C LEU A 38 12.95 -0.34 2.22
N TYR A 39 13.67 0.71 2.63
CA TYR A 39 14.52 0.73 3.80
C TYR A 39 14.12 1.88 4.70
N ILE A 40 14.27 1.70 6.00
CA ILE A 40 14.17 2.77 6.98
C ILE A 40 15.54 3.05 7.58
N SER A 41 15.85 4.31 7.84
CA SER A 41 17.08 4.73 8.52
C SER A 41 16.82 5.96 9.37
N ASP A 42 17.65 6.17 10.38
CA ASP A 42 17.65 7.41 11.15
C ASP A 42 18.04 8.60 10.26
N ALA A 43 17.61 9.79 10.67
CA ALA A 43 18.00 11.01 10.00
C ALA A 43 19.49 11.28 10.23
N LEU A 44 20.19 11.65 9.18
CA LEU A 44 21.55 12.16 9.31
C LEU A 44 21.46 13.64 9.68
N LEU A 45 21.81 13.97 10.94
CA LEU A 45 21.62 15.31 11.52
C LEU A 45 22.95 15.99 11.85
N PRO A 46 23.09 17.31 11.63
CA PRO A 46 24.21 18.07 12.17
C PRO A 46 24.12 18.18 13.70
N GLU A 47 25.24 18.42 14.40
CA GLU A 47 25.31 18.47 15.87
C GLU A 47 24.30 19.43 16.53
N ASN A 48 23.93 20.51 15.84
CA ASN A 48 23.00 21.53 16.33
C ASN A 48 21.60 21.44 15.66
N ALA A 49 21.22 20.27 15.15
CA ALA A 49 19.92 20.07 14.54
C ALA A 49 18.79 20.20 15.59
N PRO A 50 17.65 20.84 15.24
CA PRO A 50 16.45 20.78 16.07
C PRO A 50 16.01 19.32 16.28
N SER A 51 15.54 18.97 17.48
CA SER A 51 15.00 17.63 17.76
C SER A 51 13.84 17.24 16.85
N SER A 52 13.07 18.22 16.36
CA SER A 52 11.99 17.99 15.39
C SER A 52 12.46 17.51 14.02
N TRP A 53 13.78 17.53 13.75
CA TRP A 53 14.36 16.99 12.52
C TRP A 53 14.65 15.50 12.60
N ASP A 54 14.66 14.93 13.80
CA ASP A 54 14.93 13.53 14.06
C ASP A 54 13.71 12.67 13.70
N GLN A 55 13.49 12.54 12.40
CA GLN A 55 12.41 11.76 11.79
C GLN A 55 13.02 10.77 10.81
N PRO A 56 12.72 9.45 10.95
CA PRO A 56 13.33 8.43 10.13
C PRO A 56 12.93 8.55 8.65
N TYR A 57 13.93 8.36 7.79
CA TYR A 57 13.74 8.33 6.35
C TYR A 57 13.28 6.97 5.87
N ILE A 58 12.40 6.96 4.87
CA ILE A 58 12.16 5.79 4.03
C ILE A 58 12.91 5.99 2.72
N ASN A 59 13.72 5.00 2.35
CA ASN A 59 14.66 5.05 1.24
C ASN A 59 14.44 3.87 0.28
N LEU A 60 14.72 4.09 -1.00
CA LEU A 60 14.79 3.05 -2.03
C LEU A 60 15.72 3.49 -3.16
N ALA A 61 16.05 2.57 -4.06
CA ALA A 61 16.76 2.86 -5.31
C ALA A 61 15.99 2.36 -6.52
N LEU A 62 16.19 3.05 -7.63
CA LEU A 62 15.70 2.69 -8.95
C LEU A 62 16.89 2.40 -9.86
N ARG A 63 16.86 1.28 -10.56
CA ARG A 63 17.73 1.05 -11.71
C ARG A 63 17.02 1.54 -12.95
N CYS A 64 17.66 2.46 -13.66
CA CYS A 64 17.10 3.08 -14.85
C CYS A 64 18.06 3.00 -16.03
N HIS A 65 17.48 3.02 -17.23
CA HIS A 65 18.19 3.27 -18.48
C HIS A 65 17.74 4.60 -19.08
N THR A 66 18.68 5.43 -19.53
CA THR A 66 18.38 6.70 -20.19
C THR A 66 19.56 7.16 -21.07
N PRO A 67 19.30 7.82 -22.22
CA PRO A 67 20.32 8.47 -23.02
C PRO A 67 20.56 9.93 -22.60
N LEU A 68 19.79 10.46 -21.63
CA LEU A 68 19.99 11.80 -21.10
C LEU A 68 21.39 11.92 -20.48
N SER A 69 21.97 13.11 -20.51
CA SER A 69 23.16 13.40 -19.70
C SER A 69 22.82 13.51 -18.21
N PRO A 70 23.81 13.36 -17.30
CA PRO A 70 23.58 13.51 -15.86
C PRO A 70 22.93 14.84 -15.45
N LEU A 71 23.29 15.94 -16.13
CA LEU A 71 22.76 17.27 -15.82
C LEU A 71 21.34 17.50 -16.33
N GLU A 72 20.98 16.93 -17.48
CA GLU A 72 19.61 16.93 -17.98
C GLU A 72 18.71 16.14 -17.03
N LEU A 73 19.14 14.94 -16.62
CA LEU A 73 18.40 14.13 -15.66
C LEU A 73 18.25 14.83 -14.31
N LEU A 74 19.31 15.47 -13.81
CA LEU A 74 19.26 16.26 -12.57
C LEU A 74 18.22 17.38 -12.65
N THR A 75 18.08 18.04 -13.81
CA THR A 75 17.08 19.09 -14.03
C THR A 75 15.66 18.53 -13.93
N HIS A 76 15.39 17.39 -14.56
CA HIS A 76 14.09 16.70 -14.43
C HIS A 76 13.80 16.29 -12.98
N ILE A 77 14.80 15.74 -12.29
CA ILE A 77 14.69 15.34 -10.89
C ILE A 77 14.28 16.54 -10.02
N LYS A 78 14.96 17.68 -10.13
CA LYS A 78 14.65 18.88 -9.33
C LYS A 78 13.23 19.40 -9.61
N SER A 79 12.77 19.30 -10.86
CA SER A 79 11.38 19.63 -11.21
C SER A 79 10.37 18.70 -10.54
N ILE A 80 10.65 17.38 -10.49
CA ILE A 80 9.79 16.41 -9.82
C ILE A 80 9.69 16.71 -8.33
N GLU A 81 10.83 16.90 -7.66
CA GLU A 81 10.85 17.22 -6.24
C GLU A 81 10.03 18.47 -5.93
N HIS A 82 10.18 19.52 -6.74
CA HIS A 82 9.41 20.74 -6.57
C HIS A 82 7.90 20.50 -6.72
N SER A 83 7.48 19.70 -7.70
CA SER A 83 6.07 19.38 -7.94
C SER A 83 5.43 18.57 -6.80
N ILE A 84 6.20 17.77 -6.07
CA ILE A 84 5.74 16.99 -4.90
C ILE A 84 5.72 17.85 -3.62
N GLY A 85 6.29 19.07 -3.68
CA GLY A 85 6.24 20.05 -2.59
C GLY A 85 7.59 20.33 -1.94
N ARG A 86 8.71 19.87 -2.53
CA ARG A 86 10.04 20.26 -2.06
C ARG A 86 10.24 21.76 -2.31
N LYS A 87 10.45 22.51 -1.23
CA LYS A 87 10.75 23.94 -1.29
C LYS A 87 12.25 24.15 -1.50
N PRO A 88 12.68 25.18 -2.26
CA PRO A 88 14.08 25.56 -2.34
C PRO A 88 14.65 25.82 -0.94
N GLU A 89 15.73 25.13 -0.58
CA GLU A 89 16.25 25.17 0.79
C GLU A 89 17.04 26.45 1.08
N LYS A 90 16.87 26.97 2.31
CA LYS A 90 17.79 27.94 2.93
C LYS A 90 18.81 27.27 3.87
N ARG A 91 18.65 25.99 4.21
CA ARG A 91 19.51 25.24 5.16
C ARG A 91 19.64 23.79 4.70
N HIS A 92 20.87 23.29 4.60
CA HIS A 92 21.15 21.89 4.29
C HIS A 92 20.71 20.96 5.46
N TRP A 93 20.35 19.70 5.18
CA TRP A 93 20.08 18.60 6.15
C TRP A 93 18.74 18.64 6.92
N GLY A 94 17.76 19.44 6.47
CA GLY A 94 16.41 19.47 7.08
C GLY A 94 15.48 18.33 6.62
N PRO A 95 14.31 18.16 7.25
CA PRO A 95 13.25 17.23 6.80
C PRO A 95 12.73 17.56 5.41
N ARG A 96 12.43 16.52 4.63
CA ARG A 96 12.04 16.61 3.21
C ARG A 96 10.82 15.73 2.93
N VAL A 97 9.90 16.29 2.14
CA VAL A 97 8.78 15.53 1.55
C VAL A 97 9.27 14.52 0.52
N ILE A 98 10.35 14.82 -0.20
CA ILE A 98 11.03 13.92 -1.12
C ILE A 98 12.45 14.45 -1.39
N ASP A 99 13.39 13.53 -1.54
CA ASP A 99 14.77 13.76 -1.97
C ASP A 99 15.12 12.70 -3.01
N ILE A 100 15.68 13.10 -4.14
CA ILE A 100 16.04 12.22 -5.24
C ILE A 100 17.48 12.54 -5.66
N ASP A 101 18.35 11.55 -5.53
CA ASP A 101 19.78 11.65 -5.82
C ASP A 101 20.15 10.73 -6.99
N ILE A 102 21.12 11.16 -7.81
CA ILE A 102 21.79 10.27 -8.76
C ILE A 102 22.92 9.58 -7.99
N LEU A 103 22.74 8.30 -7.65
CA LEU A 103 23.69 7.55 -6.83
C LEU A 103 24.90 7.10 -7.65
N ALA A 104 24.67 6.58 -8.84
CA ALA A 104 25.70 6.06 -9.72
C ALA A 104 25.29 6.15 -11.19
N TRP A 105 26.26 6.26 -12.09
CA TRP A 105 26.04 6.28 -13.53
C TRP A 105 27.11 5.44 -14.22
N ASP A 106 26.78 4.20 -14.56
CA ASP A 106 27.75 3.20 -15.03
C ASP A 106 29.03 3.23 -14.16
N SER A 107 30.21 3.32 -14.78
CA SER A 107 31.50 3.53 -14.11
C SER A 107 31.97 4.98 -14.11
N MET A 108 31.07 5.94 -14.38
CA MET A 108 31.40 7.36 -14.51
C MET A 108 31.90 7.94 -13.18
N ILE A 109 33.02 8.65 -13.27
CA ILE A 109 33.47 9.59 -12.24
C ILE A 109 33.24 10.99 -12.78
N TYR A 110 32.40 11.76 -12.10
CA TYR A 110 32.05 13.13 -12.49
C TYR A 110 32.03 14.02 -11.25
N HIS A 111 32.51 15.26 -11.40
CA HIS A 111 32.44 16.25 -10.32
C HIS A 111 32.33 17.65 -10.91
N ASP A 112 31.27 18.37 -10.54
CA ASP A 112 31.14 19.82 -10.66
C ASP A 112 30.42 20.38 -9.41
N ASP A 113 30.17 21.69 -9.40
CA ASP A 113 29.50 22.38 -8.29
C ASP A 113 28.06 21.91 -8.03
N ARG A 114 27.44 21.20 -8.97
CA ARG A 114 26.03 20.77 -8.93
C ARG A 114 25.88 19.27 -8.70
N LEU A 115 26.84 18.46 -9.14
CA LEU A 115 26.74 17.00 -9.16
C LEU A 115 28.09 16.33 -8.93
N THR A 116 28.08 15.28 -8.11
CA THR A 116 29.22 14.37 -7.90
C THR A 116 28.77 12.94 -8.15
N LEU A 117 29.49 12.19 -8.98
CA LEU A 117 29.24 10.78 -9.32
C LEU A 117 30.51 9.92 -9.12
N PRO A 118 30.39 8.73 -8.51
CA PRO A 118 29.23 8.27 -7.73
C PRO A 118 28.93 9.23 -6.56
N HIS A 119 27.72 9.17 -6.03
CA HIS A 119 27.29 10.07 -4.95
C HIS A 119 28.28 10.02 -3.79
N ARG A 120 28.53 11.19 -3.17
CA ARG A 120 29.51 11.33 -2.09
C ARG A 120 29.21 10.36 -0.94
N ASP A 121 30.27 9.73 -0.42
CA ASP A 121 30.27 8.76 0.68
C ASP A 121 29.29 7.59 0.48
N LEU A 122 28.93 7.24 -0.76
CA LEU A 122 27.97 6.17 -1.03
C LEU A 122 28.38 4.83 -0.39
N SER A 123 29.68 4.52 -0.36
CA SER A 123 30.25 3.33 0.30
C SER A 123 30.05 3.30 1.82
N MET A 124 29.68 4.42 2.45
CA MET A 124 29.46 4.57 3.89
C MET A 124 27.99 4.82 4.24
N ARG A 125 27.07 4.77 3.26
CA ARG A 125 25.65 5.09 3.42
C ARG A 125 24.77 3.86 3.17
N PRO A 126 24.47 3.03 4.19
CA PRO A 126 23.66 1.84 4.02
C PRO A 126 22.29 2.10 3.43
N PHE A 127 21.64 3.20 3.81
CA PHE A 127 20.32 3.60 3.31
C PHE A 127 20.29 3.90 1.80
N ALA A 128 21.44 4.11 1.16
CA ALA A 128 21.55 4.32 -0.28
C ALA A 128 22.17 3.11 -1.00
N LEU A 129 23.22 2.51 -0.42
CA LEU A 129 23.96 1.44 -1.08
C LEU A 129 23.27 0.06 -0.99
N TRP A 130 22.55 -0.26 0.09
CA TRP A 130 21.75 -1.49 0.12
C TRP A 130 20.64 -1.49 -0.94
N PRO A 131 19.80 -0.43 -1.05
CA PRO A 131 18.86 -0.31 -2.15
C PRO A 131 19.51 -0.41 -3.53
N LEU A 132 20.69 0.20 -3.73
CA LEU A 132 21.45 0.08 -4.97
C LEU A 132 21.86 -1.37 -5.24
N ALA A 133 22.40 -2.06 -4.24
CA ALA A 133 22.81 -3.45 -4.35
C ALA A 133 21.63 -4.40 -4.62
N ASP A 134 20.41 -4.03 -4.23
CA ASP A 134 19.20 -4.82 -4.55
C ASP A 134 18.82 -4.77 -6.04
N VAL A 135 19.17 -3.70 -6.76
CA VAL A 135 18.82 -3.51 -8.17
C VAL A 135 20.01 -3.63 -9.12
N ALA A 136 21.23 -3.54 -8.59
CA ALA A 136 22.48 -3.67 -9.34
C ALA A 136 23.59 -4.24 -8.44
N PRO A 137 23.44 -5.48 -7.94
CA PRO A 137 24.46 -6.12 -7.08
C PRO A 137 25.85 -6.18 -7.75
N GLU A 138 25.88 -6.26 -9.07
CA GLU A 138 27.07 -6.32 -9.92
C GLU A 138 27.72 -4.98 -10.19
N TRP A 139 27.11 -3.86 -9.80
CA TRP A 139 27.68 -2.53 -10.04
C TRP A 139 29.03 -2.40 -9.33
N ILE A 140 30.09 -2.10 -10.08
CA ILE A 140 31.45 -1.95 -9.56
C ILE A 140 31.68 -0.47 -9.22
N HIS A 141 32.01 -0.20 -7.97
CA HIS A 141 32.36 1.14 -7.55
C HIS A 141 33.66 1.59 -8.26
N PRO A 142 33.66 2.71 -9.02
CA PRO A 142 34.76 3.05 -9.91
C PRO A 142 36.08 3.34 -9.17
N THR A 143 36.01 3.84 -7.94
CA THR A 143 37.20 4.06 -7.09
C THR A 143 37.69 2.81 -6.34
N TYR A 144 36.79 2.08 -5.67
CA TYR A 144 37.17 0.96 -4.78
C TYR A 144 37.36 -0.37 -5.50
N GLN A 145 36.88 -0.49 -6.75
CA GLN A 145 36.98 -1.73 -7.55
C GLN A 145 36.32 -2.94 -6.87
N GLN A 146 35.30 -2.69 -6.05
CA GLN A 146 34.45 -3.70 -5.42
C GLN A 146 33.02 -3.54 -5.94
N SER A 147 32.31 -4.66 -6.07
CA SER A 147 30.89 -4.66 -6.41
C SER A 147 30.03 -4.15 -5.25
N ALA A 148 28.83 -3.65 -5.56
CA ALA A 148 27.86 -3.24 -4.56
C ALA A 148 27.59 -4.38 -3.56
N ALA A 149 27.42 -5.61 -4.04
CA ALA A 149 27.20 -6.78 -3.21
C ALA A 149 28.35 -7.05 -2.23
N GLU A 150 29.61 -6.91 -2.66
CA GLU A 150 30.78 -7.09 -1.79
C GLU A 150 30.86 -6.01 -0.70
N ILE A 151 30.59 -4.74 -1.06
CA ILE A 151 30.66 -3.63 -0.10
C ILE A 151 29.59 -3.82 0.99
N VAL A 152 28.35 -4.12 0.59
CA VAL A 152 27.25 -4.23 1.56
C VAL A 152 27.30 -5.48 2.43
N ALA A 153 28.01 -6.54 1.99
CA ALA A 153 28.19 -7.76 2.77
C ALA A 153 28.93 -7.50 4.11
N LEU A 154 29.72 -6.42 4.17
CA LEU A 154 30.45 -6.01 5.37
C LEU A 154 29.54 -5.50 6.50
N TRP A 155 28.29 -5.12 6.20
CA TRP A 155 27.32 -4.61 7.17
C TRP A 155 26.42 -5.70 7.78
N GLY A 156 26.67 -6.97 7.45
CA GLY A 156 25.89 -8.08 7.95
C GLY A 156 24.46 -8.08 7.41
N SER A 157 23.48 -8.27 8.29
CA SER A 157 22.09 -8.45 7.90
C SER A 157 21.35 -7.12 7.81
N ARG A 158 20.79 -6.83 6.65
CA ARG A 158 19.88 -5.71 6.43
C ARG A 158 18.56 -5.76 7.20
N PHE A 159 18.32 -6.81 7.96
CA PHE A 159 17.09 -6.99 8.75
C PHE A 159 17.28 -6.67 10.23
N THR A 160 18.52 -6.61 10.73
CA THR A 160 18.79 -6.44 12.18
C THR A 160 18.72 -4.99 12.62
N GLY A 161 18.99 -4.04 11.72
CA GLY A 161 19.14 -2.63 12.08
C GLY A 161 20.47 -2.31 12.76
N GLU A 162 21.46 -3.20 12.68
CA GLU A 162 22.80 -3.00 13.26
C GLU A 162 23.73 -2.18 12.35
N ALA A 163 23.37 -1.99 11.08
CA ALA A 163 24.13 -1.14 10.18
C ALA A 163 24.03 0.34 10.59
N PRO A 164 24.99 1.18 10.16
CA PRO A 164 24.96 2.61 10.43
C PRO A 164 23.59 3.26 10.19
N LEU A 165 23.23 4.20 11.07
CA LEU A 165 21.92 4.88 11.10
C LEU A 165 20.73 3.94 11.32
N HIS A 166 20.97 2.82 12.02
CA HIS A 166 20.00 1.76 12.29
C HIS A 166 19.25 1.30 11.03
N THR A 167 19.94 1.35 9.90
CA THR A 167 19.33 1.13 8.60
C THR A 167 18.83 -0.30 8.53
N ARG A 168 17.59 -0.49 8.08
CA ARG A 168 17.01 -1.83 7.88
C ARG A 168 15.96 -1.85 6.80
N GLN A 169 15.83 -2.99 6.15
CA GLN A 169 14.79 -3.24 5.17
C GLN A 169 13.43 -3.42 5.85
N ILE A 170 12.36 -2.88 5.25
CA ILE A 170 10.98 -3.05 5.73
C ILE A 170 10.16 -3.90 4.73
N PRO A 171 8.98 -4.45 5.11
CA PRO A 171 8.21 -5.32 4.19
C PRO A 171 7.49 -4.59 3.06
N HIS A 172 7.28 -3.29 3.21
CA HIS A 172 6.57 -2.43 2.26
C HIS A 172 7.31 -2.29 0.90
N ARG A 173 6.53 -2.03 -0.16
CA ARG A 173 7.00 -1.75 -1.53
C ARG A 173 6.07 -0.76 -2.22
N ILE A 174 6.58 0.06 -3.13
CA ILE A 174 5.78 1.09 -3.85
C ILE A 174 5.45 0.74 -5.31
N ASP A 175 6.06 -0.32 -5.84
CA ASP A 175 6.00 -0.77 -7.23
C ASP A 175 5.08 -1.99 -7.45
N THR A 176 4.19 -2.24 -6.48
CA THR A 176 3.22 -3.33 -6.43
C THR A 176 1.90 -2.87 -5.80
N SER A 177 0.89 -3.73 -5.77
CA SER A 177 -0.37 -3.48 -5.06
C SER A 177 -0.15 -3.17 -3.58
N GLN A 178 -0.93 -2.23 -3.06
CA GLN A 178 -0.97 -1.92 -1.64
C GLN A 178 -1.75 -3.00 -0.90
N LEU A 179 -1.23 -3.43 0.25
CA LEU A 179 -1.91 -4.42 1.09
C LEU A 179 -2.87 -3.72 2.06
N VAL A 180 -4.10 -4.24 2.12
CA VAL A 180 -5.14 -3.83 3.06
C VAL A 180 -5.30 -4.95 4.09
N GLY A 181 -4.89 -4.69 5.33
CA GLY A 181 -4.97 -5.63 6.44
C GLY A 181 -6.37 -5.65 7.05
N VAL A 182 -6.95 -6.84 7.23
CA VAL A 182 -8.29 -7.00 7.81
C VAL A 182 -8.23 -7.01 9.33
N LEU A 183 -8.89 -6.06 9.99
CA LEU A 183 -9.04 -6.01 11.45
C LEU A 183 -10.52 -6.18 11.84
N ASN A 184 -10.90 -7.39 12.23
CA ASN A 184 -12.27 -7.65 12.70
C ASN A 184 -12.37 -7.44 14.22
N VAL A 185 -13.19 -6.50 14.65
CA VAL A 185 -13.47 -6.19 16.06
C VAL A 185 -14.78 -6.87 16.45
N THR A 186 -14.74 -8.20 16.64
CA THR A 186 -15.92 -8.99 17.06
C THR A 186 -15.65 -9.72 18.37
N PRO A 187 -16.67 -9.92 19.23
CA PRO A 187 -16.52 -10.63 20.51
C PRO A 187 -15.92 -12.03 20.37
N ASP A 188 -16.27 -12.74 19.29
CA ASP A 188 -15.82 -14.10 19.01
C ASP A 188 -14.40 -14.18 18.41
N SER A 189 -13.79 -13.04 18.03
CA SER A 189 -12.43 -13.06 17.47
C SER A 189 -11.34 -13.16 18.53
N PHE A 190 -11.66 -12.89 19.81
CA PHE A 190 -10.66 -12.71 20.87
C PHE A 190 -11.11 -13.20 22.26
N SER A 191 -12.04 -14.16 22.30
CA SER A 191 -12.98 -14.50 23.38
C SER A 191 -12.42 -15.07 24.71
N ASP A 192 -11.39 -14.47 25.32
CA ASP A 192 -10.86 -14.91 26.64
C ASP A 192 -10.61 -13.77 27.67
N GLY A 193 -10.99 -12.52 27.39
CA GLY A 193 -10.77 -11.41 28.35
C GLY A 193 -11.66 -10.20 28.05
N GLY A 194 -12.17 -9.51 29.08
CA GLY A 194 -13.18 -8.44 28.92
C GLY A 194 -12.79 -7.24 28.03
N ASN A 195 -13.69 -6.25 27.89
CA ASN A 195 -13.61 -5.16 26.89
C ASN A 195 -12.24 -4.48 26.69
N TYR A 196 -11.43 -4.32 27.74
CA TYR A 196 -10.09 -3.71 27.63
C TYR A 196 -9.06 -4.66 26.98
N LEU A 197 -9.11 -5.96 27.30
CA LEU A 197 -8.24 -6.98 26.71
C LEU A 197 -8.55 -7.17 25.21
N ASP A 198 -9.81 -6.97 24.80
CA ASP A 198 -10.19 -7.02 23.39
C ASP A 198 -9.66 -5.82 22.58
N ILE A 199 -9.60 -4.63 23.19
CA ILE A 199 -9.01 -3.43 22.56
C ILE A 199 -7.50 -3.61 22.39
N GLU A 200 -6.80 -4.00 23.45
CA GLU A 200 -5.34 -4.21 23.40
C GLU A 200 -4.96 -5.23 22.32
N LYS A 201 -5.65 -6.38 22.27
CA LYS A 201 -5.43 -7.40 21.22
C LYS A 201 -5.70 -6.86 19.81
N ALA A 202 -6.75 -6.06 19.62
CA ALA A 202 -7.04 -5.45 18.33
C ALA A 202 -5.94 -4.47 17.89
N LEU A 203 -5.39 -3.69 18.83
CA LEU A 203 -4.29 -2.76 18.57
C LEU A 203 -2.97 -3.50 18.29
N GLU A 204 -2.65 -4.55 19.06
CA GLU A 204 -1.51 -5.43 18.79
C GLU A 204 -1.62 -6.07 17.41
N HIS A 205 -2.82 -6.53 17.04
CA HIS A 205 -3.07 -7.08 15.71
C HIS A 205 -2.89 -6.02 14.62
N ALA A 206 -3.40 -4.79 14.81
CA ALA A 206 -3.19 -3.69 13.88
C ALA A 206 -1.70 -3.35 13.71
N GLN A 207 -0.95 -3.29 14.80
CA GLN A 207 0.51 -3.11 14.76
C GLN A 207 1.20 -4.22 13.98
N CYS A 208 0.80 -5.49 14.20
CA CYS A 208 1.32 -6.64 13.47
C CYS A 208 1.04 -6.54 11.96
N LEU A 209 -0.18 -6.15 11.57
CA LEU A 209 -0.56 -5.96 10.15
C LEU A 209 0.32 -4.90 9.49
N VAL A 210 0.52 -3.74 10.11
CA VAL A 210 1.40 -2.69 9.58
C VAL A 210 2.85 -3.13 9.55
N ALA A 211 3.35 -3.72 10.64
CA ALA A 211 4.72 -4.25 10.71
C ALA A 211 4.99 -5.33 9.67
N SER A 212 3.94 -6.00 9.18
CA SER A 212 3.97 -7.02 8.14
C SER A 212 3.83 -6.47 6.71
N GLY A 213 3.50 -5.18 6.54
CA GLY A 213 3.44 -4.51 5.24
C GLY A 213 2.09 -3.92 4.83
N ALA A 214 1.09 -3.87 5.73
CA ALA A 214 -0.19 -3.26 5.43
C ALA A 214 -0.05 -1.73 5.39
N GLU A 215 -0.47 -1.11 4.28
CA GLU A 215 -0.53 0.35 4.16
C GLU A 215 -1.90 0.89 4.62
N ILE A 216 -2.92 0.04 4.61
CA ILE A 216 -4.28 0.36 5.05
C ILE A 216 -4.75 -0.72 6.04
N ILE A 217 -5.40 -0.31 7.12
CA ILE A 217 -6.11 -1.18 8.05
C ILE A 217 -7.61 -1.00 7.83
N ASP A 218 -8.30 -2.08 7.49
CA ASP A 218 -9.76 -2.09 7.29
C ASP A 218 -10.45 -2.69 8.52
N VAL A 219 -11.10 -1.83 9.28
CA VAL A 219 -11.71 -2.12 10.57
C VAL A 219 -13.18 -2.43 10.38
N GLY A 220 -13.62 -3.63 10.77
CA GLY A 220 -15.02 -4.04 10.73
C GLY A 220 -15.50 -4.54 12.08
N ALA A 221 -16.68 -4.09 12.53
CA ALA A 221 -17.29 -4.52 13.80
C ALA A 221 -18.22 -5.74 13.66
N GLU A 222 -18.50 -6.14 12.42
CA GLU A 222 -19.29 -7.32 12.08
C GLU A 222 -18.48 -8.32 11.27
N SER A 223 -18.67 -9.59 11.58
CA SER A 223 -18.23 -10.65 10.69
C SER A 223 -19.27 -10.78 9.57
N THR A 224 -18.88 -10.59 8.31
CA THR A 224 -19.77 -10.85 7.15
C THR A 224 -20.05 -12.35 6.93
N ARG A 225 -19.90 -13.19 7.96
CA ARG A 225 -20.11 -14.63 7.88
C ARG A 225 -21.62 -14.91 7.76
N PRO A 226 -22.03 -15.87 6.92
CA PRO A 226 -23.45 -16.18 6.64
C PRO A 226 -24.31 -16.55 7.87
N ASN A 227 -23.70 -16.85 9.03
CA ASN A 227 -24.38 -17.32 10.24
C ASN A 227 -24.41 -16.26 11.36
N ALA A 228 -24.14 -14.99 11.10
CA ALA A 228 -24.32 -13.94 12.10
C ALA A 228 -25.82 -13.78 12.39
N HIS A 229 -26.30 -14.38 13.47
CA HIS A 229 -27.73 -14.51 13.76
C HIS A 229 -28.44 -13.17 14.04
N HIS A 230 -27.70 -12.10 14.33
CA HIS A 230 -28.22 -10.74 14.52
C HIS A 230 -27.25 -9.71 13.92
N PRO A 231 -27.61 -9.04 12.81
CA PRO A 231 -26.84 -7.88 12.34
C PRO A 231 -26.86 -6.80 13.41
N LEU A 232 -25.71 -6.14 13.66
CA LEU A 232 -25.66 -5.04 14.61
C LEU A 232 -26.44 -3.86 14.04
N ASN A 233 -27.05 -3.10 14.93
CA ASN A 233 -27.50 -1.78 14.54
C ASN A 233 -26.32 -0.78 14.61
N HIS A 234 -26.48 0.36 13.94
CA HIS A 234 -25.48 1.45 13.91
C HIS A 234 -24.95 1.91 15.29
N GLN A 235 -25.72 1.81 16.38
CA GLN A 235 -25.26 2.20 17.73
C GLN A 235 -24.31 1.15 18.30
N GLU A 236 -24.66 -0.12 18.19
CA GLU A 236 -23.83 -1.25 18.64
C GLU A 236 -22.53 -1.34 17.84
N GLU A 237 -22.63 -1.16 16.52
CA GLU A 237 -21.47 -1.11 15.62
C GLU A 237 -20.52 0.03 16.02
N TRP A 238 -21.05 1.25 16.23
CA TRP A 238 -20.24 2.38 16.66
C TRP A 238 -19.60 2.18 18.04
N GLN A 239 -20.33 1.62 19.01
CA GLN A 239 -19.79 1.31 20.34
C GLN A 239 -18.56 0.39 20.29
N ARG A 240 -18.49 -0.51 19.30
CA ARG A 240 -17.33 -1.38 19.08
C ARG A 240 -16.19 -0.65 18.35
N LEU A 241 -16.53 0.16 17.35
CA LEU A 241 -15.53 0.84 16.52
C LEU A 241 -14.86 2.02 17.23
N GLU A 242 -15.61 2.84 17.95
CA GLU A 242 -15.14 4.11 18.51
C GLU A 242 -13.85 3.99 19.35
N PRO A 243 -13.74 3.06 20.31
CA PRO A 243 -12.51 2.95 21.12
C PRO A 243 -11.29 2.57 20.28
N ILE A 244 -11.48 1.65 19.32
CA ILE A 244 -10.41 1.20 18.41
C ILE A 244 -9.98 2.34 17.49
N LEU A 245 -10.94 3.00 16.83
CA LEU A 245 -10.66 4.11 15.93
C LEU A 245 -10.01 5.29 16.65
N SER A 246 -10.36 5.54 17.92
CA SER A 246 -9.70 6.57 18.72
C SER A 246 -8.24 6.22 18.99
N ALA A 247 -7.96 4.97 19.36
CA ALA A 247 -6.60 4.51 19.67
C ALA A 247 -5.71 4.42 18.42
N LEU A 248 -6.24 3.99 17.27
CA LEU A 248 -5.49 3.88 16.00
C LEU A 248 -4.96 5.22 15.47
N LYS A 249 -5.46 6.35 15.97
CA LYS A 249 -4.97 7.70 15.60
C LYS A 249 -3.69 8.09 16.30
N ASP A 250 -3.34 7.43 17.40
CA ASP A 250 -2.15 7.77 18.16
C ASP A 250 -0.91 7.51 17.29
N PRO A 251 -0.14 8.54 16.90
CA PRO A 251 1.05 8.35 16.08
C PRO A 251 2.12 7.50 16.75
N SER A 252 2.10 7.39 18.08
CA SER A 252 3.04 6.56 18.84
C SER A 252 2.74 5.06 18.71
N LEU A 253 1.51 4.70 18.32
CA LEU A 253 1.11 3.30 18.14
C LEU A 253 1.88 2.64 16.99
N PHE A 254 2.12 3.39 15.92
CA PHE A 254 2.82 2.91 14.74
C PHE A 254 4.18 3.59 14.61
N ALA A 255 5.16 3.05 15.32
CA ALA A 255 6.50 3.61 15.46
C ALA A 255 7.14 4.10 14.14
N LEU A 256 6.86 3.42 13.02
CA LEU A 256 7.54 3.67 11.76
C LEU A 256 6.67 4.15 10.61
N LEU A 257 5.39 3.78 10.55
CA LEU A 257 4.52 4.01 9.40
C LEU A 257 3.07 4.11 9.88
N GLN A 258 2.49 5.30 9.82
CA GLN A 258 1.07 5.48 10.10
C GLN A 258 0.25 4.88 8.93
N PRO A 259 -0.60 3.88 9.16
CA PRO A 259 -1.47 3.35 8.12
C PRO A 259 -2.63 4.29 7.83
N LYS A 260 -3.22 4.15 6.65
CA LYS A 260 -4.57 4.67 6.40
C LYS A 260 -5.59 3.80 7.12
N ILE A 261 -6.64 4.42 7.64
CA ILE A 261 -7.73 3.73 8.32
C ILE A 261 -8.95 3.69 7.41
N SER A 262 -9.44 2.48 7.16
CA SER A 262 -10.70 2.18 6.48
C SER A 262 -11.70 1.61 7.47
N VAL A 263 -12.98 1.98 7.33
CA VAL A 263 -14.07 1.41 8.13
C VAL A 263 -15.01 0.64 7.22
N ASP A 264 -15.14 -0.66 7.47
CA ASP A 264 -16.08 -1.57 6.80
C ASP A 264 -17.45 -1.42 7.47
N THR A 265 -18.34 -0.66 6.83
CA THR A 265 -19.70 -0.41 7.34
C THR A 265 -20.69 -0.15 6.21
N ARG A 266 -21.92 -0.57 6.45
CA ARG A 266 -23.09 -0.28 5.60
C ARG A 266 -24.04 0.76 6.21
N HIS A 267 -23.76 1.22 7.43
CA HIS A 267 -24.62 2.18 8.14
C HIS A 267 -24.10 3.60 7.91
N ALA A 268 -24.93 4.46 7.30
CA ALA A 268 -24.56 5.84 7.00
C ALA A 268 -24.23 6.64 8.28
N GLU A 269 -24.91 6.35 9.39
CA GLU A 269 -24.68 6.96 10.69
C GLU A 269 -23.30 6.59 11.27
N THR A 270 -22.89 5.33 11.14
CA THR A 270 -21.55 4.87 11.53
C THR A 270 -20.49 5.53 10.64
N ALA A 271 -20.69 5.53 9.33
CA ALA A 271 -19.78 6.19 8.39
C ALA A 271 -19.60 7.68 8.70
N LYS A 272 -20.69 8.39 9.02
CA LYS A 272 -20.65 9.81 9.41
C LYS A 272 -19.79 10.04 10.65
N LYS A 273 -19.93 9.19 11.68
CA LYS A 273 -19.11 9.28 12.90
C LYS A 273 -17.65 8.91 12.63
N ALA A 274 -17.40 7.90 11.81
CA ALA A 274 -16.04 7.51 11.40
C ALA A 274 -15.34 8.63 10.62
N ILE A 275 -16.02 9.29 9.68
CA ILE A 275 -15.51 10.44 8.93
C ILE A 275 -15.22 11.61 9.86
N ALA A 276 -16.11 11.91 10.82
CA ALA A 276 -15.87 12.93 11.83
C ALA A 276 -14.68 12.58 12.73
N ALA A 277 -14.42 11.28 12.93
CA ALA A 277 -13.22 10.78 13.56
C ALA A 277 -11.98 10.84 12.64
N GLY A 278 -12.06 11.24 11.38
CA GLY A 278 -10.88 11.41 10.52
C GLY A 278 -10.31 10.10 9.98
N VAL A 279 -11.16 9.08 9.77
CA VAL A 279 -10.76 7.92 8.95
C VAL A 279 -10.48 8.36 7.52
N ASN A 280 -9.69 7.57 6.80
CA ASN A 280 -9.32 7.90 5.43
C ASN A 280 -10.35 7.38 4.44
N TRP A 281 -10.89 6.18 4.70
CA TRP A 281 -11.72 5.42 3.78
C TRP A 281 -13.02 4.94 4.46
N ILE A 282 -14.09 4.88 3.67
CA ILE A 282 -15.28 4.09 4.01
C ILE A 282 -15.39 2.94 3.01
N ASN A 283 -15.47 1.72 3.53
CA ASN A 283 -15.64 0.51 2.74
C ASN A 283 -17.09 0.04 2.87
N ASP A 284 -17.88 0.24 1.81
CA ASP A 284 -19.29 -0.14 1.79
C ASP A 284 -19.53 -1.32 0.84
N VAL A 285 -19.68 -2.50 1.45
CA VAL A 285 -19.99 -3.76 0.76
C VAL A 285 -21.34 -3.75 0.02
N THR A 286 -22.22 -2.79 0.32
CA THR A 286 -23.48 -2.60 -0.40
C THR A 286 -23.32 -1.75 -1.66
N GLY A 287 -22.15 -1.16 -1.90
CA GLY A 287 -21.90 -0.36 -3.10
C GLY A 287 -22.60 1.01 -3.09
N LEU A 288 -22.72 1.62 -1.89
CA LEU A 288 -23.30 2.95 -1.65
C LEU A 288 -24.73 3.08 -2.18
N THR A 289 -25.54 2.03 -2.06
CA THR A 289 -26.94 2.05 -2.50
C THR A 289 -27.84 2.89 -1.59
N HIS A 290 -27.42 3.16 -0.36
CA HIS A 290 -28.19 3.97 0.58
C HIS A 290 -27.96 5.47 0.31
N PRO A 291 -29.00 6.28 0.05
CA PRO A 291 -28.85 7.71 -0.25
C PRO A 291 -28.09 8.49 0.82
N ASN A 292 -28.34 8.19 2.10
CA ASN A 292 -27.64 8.83 3.23
C ASN A 292 -26.14 8.47 3.26
N MET A 293 -25.77 7.25 2.85
CA MET A 293 -24.36 6.86 2.74
C MET A 293 -23.69 7.63 1.60
N CYS A 294 -24.33 7.67 0.43
CA CYS A 294 -23.82 8.41 -0.72
C CYS A 294 -23.64 9.90 -0.41
N GLN A 295 -24.64 10.55 0.21
CA GLN A 295 -24.54 11.94 0.64
C GLN A 295 -23.40 12.18 1.64
N CYS A 296 -23.28 11.31 2.65
CA CYS A 296 -22.21 11.40 3.65
C CYS A 296 -20.81 11.35 3.02
N ILE A 297 -20.60 10.50 2.02
CA ILE A 297 -19.34 10.41 1.28
C ILE A 297 -19.13 11.63 0.37
N ALA A 298 -20.17 12.10 -0.32
CA ALA A 298 -20.10 13.28 -1.18
C ALA A 298 -19.69 14.55 -0.42
N GLU A 299 -20.16 14.70 0.82
CA GLU A 299 -19.85 15.85 1.70
C GLU A 299 -18.47 15.74 2.39
N SER A 300 -17.73 14.66 2.17
CA SER A 300 -16.43 14.39 2.79
C SER A 300 -15.28 14.42 1.79
N SER A 301 -14.05 14.27 2.28
CA SER A 301 -12.84 14.05 1.46
C SER A 301 -12.34 12.62 1.46
N VAL A 302 -13.05 11.69 2.12
CA VAL A 302 -12.61 10.29 2.23
C VAL A 302 -12.68 9.56 0.90
N ASP A 303 -11.83 8.55 0.70
CA ASP A 303 -12.02 7.59 -0.38
C ASP A 303 -13.18 6.65 -0.03
N CYS A 304 -13.82 6.06 -1.03
CA CYS A 304 -14.85 5.05 -0.82
C CYS A 304 -14.58 3.77 -1.60
N VAL A 305 -14.71 2.63 -0.92
CA VAL A 305 -14.75 1.32 -1.58
C VAL A 305 -16.20 0.99 -1.92
N VAL A 306 -16.44 0.65 -3.18
CA VAL A 306 -17.75 0.40 -3.75
C VAL A 306 -17.76 -1.02 -4.29
N MET A 307 -18.42 -1.93 -3.58
CA MET A 307 -18.38 -3.34 -3.91
C MET A 307 -19.64 -3.79 -4.66
N HIS A 308 -19.45 -4.62 -5.69
CA HIS A 308 -20.57 -5.35 -6.29
C HIS A 308 -21.05 -6.44 -5.32
N HIS A 309 -22.36 -6.54 -5.10
CA HIS A 309 -23.00 -7.67 -4.43
C HIS A 309 -24.30 -8.09 -5.14
N ILE A 310 -24.85 -9.27 -4.80
CA ILE A 310 -26.23 -9.65 -5.18
C ILE A 310 -27.15 -9.53 -3.97
N THR A 311 -26.70 -10.05 -2.81
CA THR A 311 -27.36 -9.85 -1.52
C THR A 311 -26.32 -9.52 -0.45
N VAL A 312 -26.72 -8.73 0.55
CA VAL A 312 -25.98 -8.51 1.80
C VAL A 312 -26.99 -8.64 2.96
N PRO A 313 -26.92 -9.68 3.81
CA PRO A 313 -25.89 -10.72 3.86
C PRO A 313 -25.89 -11.66 2.64
N VAL A 314 -24.79 -12.39 2.46
CA VAL A 314 -24.60 -13.29 1.31
C VAL A 314 -25.55 -14.49 1.39
N ASP A 315 -26.34 -14.70 0.33
CA ASP A 315 -27.08 -15.94 0.09
C ASP A 315 -26.35 -16.76 -0.99
N PRO A 316 -25.75 -17.92 -0.65
CA PRO A 316 -25.05 -18.77 -1.62
C PRO A 316 -25.91 -19.25 -2.79
N LYS A 317 -27.25 -19.23 -2.66
CA LYS A 317 -28.18 -19.62 -3.72
C LYS A 317 -28.42 -18.50 -4.73
N GLN A 318 -28.09 -17.26 -4.39
CA GLN A 318 -28.26 -16.10 -5.25
C GLN A 318 -26.92 -15.67 -5.83
N THR A 319 -26.77 -15.79 -7.14
CA THR A 319 -25.54 -15.43 -7.85
C THR A 319 -25.87 -14.69 -9.13
N ILE A 320 -24.84 -14.12 -9.79
CA ILE A 320 -24.98 -13.63 -11.17
C ILE A 320 -25.62 -14.75 -12.00
N PRO A 321 -26.67 -14.46 -12.81
CA PRO A 321 -27.34 -15.49 -13.59
C PRO A 321 -26.35 -16.31 -14.43
N LEU A 322 -26.45 -17.64 -14.38
CA LEU A 322 -25.45 -18.54 -14.98
C LEU A 322 -25.31 -18.41 -16.51
N HIS A 323 -26.31 -17.83 -17.17
CA HIS A 323 -26.30 -17.58 -18.62
C HIS A 323 -25.63 -16.26 -19.02
N GLN A 324 -25.23 -15.43 -18.05
CA GLN A 324 -24.54 -14.16 -18.30
C GLN A 324 -23.04 -14.32 -18.11
N ASP A 325 -22.25 -13.62 -18.93
CA ASP A 325 -20.82 -13.48 -18.70
C ASP A 325 -20.60 -12.61 -17.45
N PRO A 326 -19.98 -13.14 -16.38
CA PRO A 326 -19.76 -12.37 -15.17
C PRO A 326 -18.86 -11.15 -15.40
N VAL A 327 -17.94 -11.18 -16.37
CA VAL A 327 -17.02 -10.06 -16.66
C VAL A 327 -17.81 -8.90 -17.25
N ASP A 328 -18.57 -9.14 -18.32
CA ASP A 328 -19.38 -8.11 -18.97
C ASP A 328 -20.44 -7.55 -18.02
N PHE A 329 -21.10 -8.44 -17.26
CA PHE A 329 -22.11 -8.03 -16.27
C PHE A 329 -21.53 -7.05 -15.23
N LEU A 330 -20.39 -7.39 -14.62
CA LEU A 330 -19.75 -6.53 -13.63
C LEU A 330 -19.13 -5.28 -14.25
N TYR A 331 -18.64 -5.35 -15.48
CA TYR A 331 -18.10 -4.19 -16.17
C TYR A 331 -19.18 -3.14 -16.40
N GLN A 332 -20.34 -3.55 -16.90
CA GLN A 332 -21.48 -2.64 -17.09
C GLN A 332 -21.99 -2.10 -15.75
N TRP A 333 -22.08 -2.94 -14.72
CA TRP A 333 -22.41 -2.48 -13.37
C TRP A 333 -21.42 -1.42 -12.87
N GLY A 334 -20.12 -1.67 -12.97
CA GLY A 334 -19.09 -0.77 -12.49
C GLY A 334 -19.12 0.57 -13.23
N LYS A 335 -19.25 0.54 -14.57
CA LYS A 335 -19.40 1.73 -15.40
C LYS A 335 -20.60 2.59 -14.97
N ASN A 336 -21.76 1.95 -14.78
CA ASN A 336 -22.97 2.65 -14.37
C ASN A 336 -22.86 3.22 -12.95
N LYS A 337 -22.28 2.44 -12.02
CA LYS A 337 -22.09 2.87 -10.62
C LYS A 337 -21.13 4.05 -10.52
N ILE A 338 -20.04 4.07 -11.29
CA ILE A 338 -19.11 5.20 -11.32
C ILE A 338 -19.83 6.46 -11.80
N ALA A 339 -20.60 6.38 -12.89
CA ALA A 339 -21.36 7.51 -13.42
C ALA A 339 -22.40 8.03 -12.40
N GLU A 340 -23.08 7.12 -11.68
CA GLU A 340 -24.02 7.48 -10.60
C GLU A 340 -23.32 8.26 -9.47
N LEU A 341 -22.15 7.79 -9.03
CA LEU A 341 -21.39 8.43 -7.96
C LEU A 341 -20.83 9.80 -8.39
N GLU A 342 -20.38 9.93 -9.63
CA GLU A 342 -19.96 11.22 -10.19
C GLU A 342 -21.12 12.24 -10.21
N GLN A 343 -22.33 11.79 -10.60
CA GLN A 343 -23.53 12.63 -10.54
C GLN A 343 -23.90 13.03 -9.11
N ALA A 344 -23.59 12.18 -8.12
CA ALA A 344 -23.76 12.48 -6.70
C ALA A 344 -22.64 13.36 -6.12
N GLY A 345 -21.68 13.81 -6.93
CA GLY A 345 -20.58 14.68 -6.50
C GLY A 345 -19.36 13.95 -5.94
N ILE A 346 -19.26 12.62 -6.11
CA ILE A 346 -18.11 11.82 -5.70
C ILE A 346 -17.19 11.64 -6.90
N ALA A 347 -16.04 12.33 -6.88
CA ALA A 347 -15.05 12.23 -7.96
C ALA A 347 -14.53 10.79 -8.12
N SER A 348 -14.42 10.32 -9.38
CA SER A 348 -13.98 8.96 -9.72
C SER A 348 -12.59 8.60 -9.18
N ASN A 349 -11.70 9.58 -9.01
CA ASN A 349 -10.40 9.35 -8.38
C ASN A 349 -10.50 8.98 -6.89
N ARG A 350 -11.62 9.24 -6.20
CA ARG A 350 -11.91 8.79 -4.82
C ARG A 350 -12.58 7.42 -4.74
N VAL A 351 -13.06 6.91 -5.87
CA VAL A 351 -13.77 5.63 -5.95
C VAL A 351 -12.76 4.50 -6.09
N VAL A 352 -12.89 3.51 -5.22
CA VAL A 352 -12.20 2.22 -5.28
C VAL A 352 -13.22 1.14 -5.58
N LEU A 353 -13.18 0.55 -6.77
CA LEU A 353 -14.12 -0.47 -7.20
C LEU A 353 -13.69 -1.86 -6.70
N ASP A 354 -14.60 -2.61 -6.08
CA ASP A 354 -14.42 -4.03 -5.74
C ASP A 354 -15.45 -4.89 -6.48
N VAL A 355 -14.98 -5.94 -7.16
CA VAL A 355 -15.82 -6.90 -7.89
C VAL A 355 -16.61 -7.85 -6.97
N GLY A 356 -16.34 -7.82 -5.67
CA GLY A 356 -17.09 -8.55 -4.64
C GLY A 356 -16.92 -10.06 -4.72
N ILE A 357 -15.69 -10.55 -4.66
CA ILE A 357 -15.40 -11.98 -4.65
C ILE A 357 -16.08 -12.66 -3.45
N GLY A 358 -16.93 -13.64 -3.76
CA GLY A 358 -17.77 -14.34 -2.77
C GLY A 358 -19.10 -13.66 -2.45
N PHE A 359 -19.45 -12.54 -3.09
CA PHE A 359 -20.73 -11.84 -2.90
C PHE A 359 -21.63 -12.01 -4.14
N GLY A 360 -22.35 -13.13 -4.16
CA GLY A 360 -23.25 -13.49 -5.25
C GLY A 360 -22.53 -13.88 -6.54
N LYS A 361 -21.44 -14.64 -6.40
CA LYS A 361 -20.77 -15.32 -7.52
C LYS A 361 -20.55 -16.77 -7.17
N THR A 362 -20.70 -17.66 -8.15
CA THR A 362 -20.23 -19.04 -8.02
C THR A 362 -18.70 -19.07 -7.93
N ALA A 363 -18.14 -20.22 -7.55
CA ALA A 363 -16.69 -20.37 -7.50
C ALA A 363 -16.05 -20.18 -8.90
N TYR A 364 -16.69 -20.71 -9.94
CA TYR A 364 -16.23 -20.55 -11.33
C TYR A 364 -16.37 -19.12 -11.84
N GLN A 365 -17.47 -18.41 -11.51
CA GLN A 365 -17.61 -16.99 -11.84
C GLN A 365 -16.53 -16.15 -11.16
N SER A 366 -16.22 -16.44 -9.89
CA SER A 366 -15.13 -15.78 -9.17
C SER A 366 -13.79 -16.00 -9.87
N LEU A 367 -13.51 -17.23 -10.31
CA LEU A 367 -12.29 -17.55 -11.07
C LEU A 367 -12.22 -16.78 -12.40
N VAL A 368 -13.30 -16.72 -13.16
CA VAL A 368 -13.36 -15.97 -14.43
C VAL A 368 -13.11 -14.48 -14.17
N LEU A 369 -13.73 -13.88 -13.16
CA LEU A 369 -13.51 -12.48 -12.80
C LEU A 369 -12.05 -12.19 -12.47
N LEU A 370 -11.40 -13.04 -11.66
CA LEU A 370 -9.99 -12.86 -11.31
C LEU A 370 -9.09 -12.96 -12.54
N LYS A 371 -9.35 -13.91 -13.46
CA LYS A 371 -8.58 -14.06 -14.72
C LYS A 371 -8.65 -12.82 -15.61
N HIS A 372 -9.76 -12.09 -15.57
CA HIS A 372 -10.01 -10.92 -16.42
C HIS A 372 -9.93 -9.60 -15.64
N ILE A 373 -9.35 -9.59 -14.43
CA ILE A 373 -9.43 -8.43 -13.54
C ILE A 373 -8.79 -7.16 -14.14
N ARG A 374 -7.74 -7.32 -14.95
CA ARG A 374 -7.08 -6.21 -15.64
C ARG A 374 -8.03 -5.42 -16.54
N HIS A 375 -9.08 -6.05 -17.08
CA HIS A 375 -10.07 -5.38 -17.92
C HIS A 375 -10.76 -4.21 -17.20
N PHE A 376 -10.99 -4.35 -15.89
CA PHE A 376 -11.66 -3.34 -15.06
C PHE A 376 -10.81 -2.07 -14.87
N LYS A 377 -9.50 -2.10 -15.13
CA LYS A 377 -8.65 -0.89 -15.10
C LYS A 377 -9.07 0.14 -16.15
N SER A 378 -9.73 -0.29 -17.23
CA SER A 378 -10.25 0.61 -18.27
C SER A 378 -11.42 1.49 -17.78
N LEU A 379 -11.99 1.20 -16.61
CA LEU A 379 -13.02 2.05 -15.97
C LEU A 379 -12.45 3.34 -15.37
N GLY A 380 -11.11 3.50 -15.31
CA GLY A 380 -10.48 4.72 -14.83
C GLY A 380 -10.48 4.91 -13.31
N THR A 381 -10.91 3.90 -12.55
CA THR A 381 -10.91 3.90 -11.07
C THR A 381 -9.81 2.99 -10.52
N ARG A 382 -9.58 3.12 -9.21
CA ARG A 382 -8.71 2.19 -8.47
C ARG A 382 -9.47 0.89 -8.19
N LEU A 383 -8.77 -0.24 -8.17
CA LEU A 383 -9.36 -1.56 -7.91
C LEU A 383 -8.91 -2.11 -6.55
N LEU A 384 -9.86 -2.62 -5.77
CA LEU A 384 -9.61 -3.43 -4.58
C LEU A 384 -10.16 -4.84 -4.79
N ILE A 385 -9.42 -5.85 -4.35
CA ILE A 385 -9.88 -7.25 -4.38
C ILE A 385 -9.74 -7.88 -3.00
N GLY A 386 -10.87 -8.27 -2.42
CA GLY A 386 -10.95 -9.09 -1.20
C GLY A 386 -11.07 -10.58 -1.51
N HIS A 387 -9.98 -11.23 -1.91
CA HIS A 387 -9.98 -12.68 -2.24
C HIS A 387 -9.61 -13.59 -1.06
N SER A 388 -9.00 -13.05 0.00
CA SER A 388 -8.38 -13.84 1.06
C SER A 388 -9.34 -14.79 1.77
N ARG A 389 -8.92 -16.07 1.85
CA ARG A 389 -9.63 -17.15 2.54
C ARG A 389 -11.09 -17.37 2.07
N LYS A 390 -11.47 -16.89 0.89
CA LYS A 390 -12.86 -17.01 0.40
C LYS A 390 -13.21 -18.45 0.01
N SER A 391 -14.51 -18.76 0.01
CA SER A 391 -15.03 -20.10 -0.26
C SER A 391 -14.68 -20.62 -1.65
N PHE A 392 -14.60 -19.76 -2.67
CA PHE A 392 -14.29 -20.15 -4.06
C PHE A 392 -12.96 -20.91 -4.20
N MET A 393 -12.01 -20.72 -3.28
CA MET A 393 -10.74 -21.44 -3.25
C MET A 393 -10.90 -22.96 -3.07
N GLN A 394 -12.11 -23.44 -2.75
CA GLN A 394 -12.44 -24.87 -2.79
C GLN A 394 -12.18 -25.50 -4.17
N LEU A 395 -12.06 -24.71 -5.24
CA LEU A 395 -11.63 -25.17 -6.56
C LEU A 395 -10.18 -25.68 -6.58
N PHE A 396 -9.34 -25.24 -5.64
CA PHE A 396 -7.90 -25.53 -5.61
C PHE A 396 -7.50 -26.39 -4.42
N THR A 397 -8.26 -26.35 -3.33
CA THR A 397 -7.87 -26.95 -2.06
C THR A 397 -9.07 -27.44 -1.25
N ALA A 398 -8.88 -28.57 -0.56
CA ALA A 398 -9.84 -29.08 0.42
C ALA A 398 -9.61 -28.49 1.83
N ARG A 399 -8.61 -27.62 2.01
CA ARG A 399 -8.26 -27.05 3.31
C ARG A 399 -9.39 -26.21 3.90
N PRO A 400 -9.54 -26.19 5.25
CA PRO A 400 -10.44 -25.28 5.94
C PRO A 400 -10.13 -23.82 5.60
N ILE A 401 -11.14 -22.93 5.68
CA ILE A 401 -11.04 -21.51 5.34
C ILE A 401 -9.82 -20.81 5.98
N GLY A 402 -9.53 -21.09 7.25
CA GLY A 402 -8.41 -20.50 7.99
C GLY A 402 -7.02 -20.94 7.52
N GLU A 403 -6.92 -22.04 6.77
CA GLU A 403 -5.66 -22.64 6.32
C GLU A 403 -5.33 -22.33 4.84
N ARG A 404 -6.07 -21.42 4.20
CA ARG A 404 -5.96 -21.12 2.76
C ARG A 404 -5.00 -19.97 2.43
N ASP A 405 -4.00 -19.75 3.27
CA ASP A 405 -3.09 -18.61 3.13
C ASP A 405 -2.13 -18.79 1.94
N ILE A 406 -1.75 -20.03 1.59
CA ILE A 406 -0.90 -20.32 0.42
C ILE A 406 -1.65 -19.97 -0.87
N GLU A 407 -2.90 -20.41 -1.00
CA GLU A 407 -3.74 -20.09 -2.15
C GLU A 407 -4.03 -18.58 -2.21
N THR A 408 -4.27 -17.96 -1.05
CA THR A 408 -4.42 -16.50 -0.93
C THR A 408 -3.17 -15.78 -1.47
N MET A 409 -1.97 -16.19 -1.03
CA MET A 409 -0.72 -15.60 -1.47
C MET A 409 -0.55 -15.77 -2.98
N ALA A 410 -0.72 -16.98 -3.53
CA ALA A 410 -0.59 -17.22 -4.97
C ALA A 410 -1.53 -16.32 -5.80
N ILE A 411 -2.77 -16.15 -5.36
CA ILE A 411 -3.73 -15.24 -6.01
C ILE A 411 -3.31 -13.77 -5.83
N THR A 412 -2.81 -13.36 -4.66
CA THR A 412 -2.26 -12.01 -4.43
C THR A 412 -1.17 -11.67 -5.44
N LEU A 413 -0.20 -12.57 -5.66
CA LEU A 413 0.90 -12.36 -6.61
C LEU A 413 0.37 -12.18 -8.04
N TYR A 414 -0.57 -13.04 -8.44
CA TYR A 414 -1.21 -12.94 -9.74
C TYR A 414 -1.95 -11.62 -9.92
N LEU A 415 -2.77 -11.21 -8.95
CA LEU A 415 -3.55 -9.97 -9.02
C LEU A 415 -2.66 -8.72 -9.03
N ALA A 416 -1.54 -8.74 -8.30
CA ALA A 416 -0.57 -7.66 -8.33
C ALA A 416 0.08 -7.49 -9.71
N ASP A 417 0.43 -8.60 -10.38
CA ASP A 417 0.90 -8.58 -11.77
C ASP A 417 -0.18 -8.08 -12.74
N GLN A 418 -1.46 -8.39 -12.48
CA GLN A 418 -2.57 -7.87 -13.28
C GLN A 418 -2.82 -6.35 -13.08
N GLY A 419 -2.14 -5.70 -12.13
CA GLY A 419 -2.21 -4.25 -11.93
C GLY A 419 -3.33 -3.80 -10.99
N VAL A 420 -3.84 -4.69 -10.14
CA VAL A 420 -4.77 -4.35 -9.06
C VAL A 420 -4.11 -3.37 -8.09
N ASP A 421 -4.83 -2.33 -7.64
CA ASP A 421 -4.26 -1.29 -6.80
C ASP A 421 -4.17 -1.71 -5.33
N TYR A 422 -5.20 -2.40 -4.83
CA TYR A 422 -5.34 -2.79 -3.43
C TYR A 422 -5.73 -4.27 -3.28
N LEU A 423 -5.06 -4.98 -2.36
CA LEU A 423 -5.33 -6.39 -2.07
C LEU A 423 -5.68 -6.55 -0.60
N ARG A 424 -6.93 -6.92 -0.31
CA ARG A 424 -7.46 -7.07 1.05
C ARG A 424 -7.24 -8.48 1.57
N VAL A 425 -6.37 -8.64 2.56
CA VAL A 425 -5.85 -9.93 3.01
C VAL A 425 -5.77 -10.05 4.53
N HIS A 426 -5.91 -11.28 5.04
CA HIS A 426 -5.76 -11.58 6.47
C HIS A 426 -4.28 -11.78 6.85
N ASN A 427 -3.55 -12.60 6.07
CA ASN A 427 -2.14 -12.87 6.31
C ASN A 427 -1.26 -11.93 5.46
N VAL A 428 -1.02 -10.73 6.01
CA VAL A 428 -0.26 -9.67 5.34
C VAL A 428 1.20 -10.07 5.16
N ASP A 429 1.85 -10.66 6.17
CA ASP A 429 3.26 -11.07 6.11
C ASP A 429 3.52 -12.00 4.92
N MET A 430 2.71 -13.06 4.80
CA MET A 430 2.87 -14.03 3.73
C MET A 430 2.73 -13.37 2.34
N CYS A 431 1.75 -12.47 2.19
CA CYS A 431 1.54 -11.73 0.94
C CYS A 431 2.71 -10.78 0.63
N ALA A 432 3.15 -9.99 1.62
CA ALA A 432 4.25 -9.04 1.46
C ALA A 432 5.57 -9.74 1.10
N ARG A 433 5.88 -10.87 1.75
CA ARG A 433 7.05 -11.69 1.44
C ARG A 433 7.01 -12.24 0.02
N GLY A 434 5.86 -12.78 -0.40
CA GLY A 434 5.69 -13.27 -1.77
C GLY A 434 5.88 -12.16 -2.81
N LEU A 435 5.27 -10.99 -2.59
CA LEU A 435 5.40 -9.84 -3.50
C LEU A 435 6.85 -9.36 -3.60
N LYS A 436 7.58 -9.35 -2.48
CA LYS A 436 8.99 -8.98 -2.44
C LYS A 436 9.85 -9.93 -3.28
N VAL A 437 9.61 -11.24 -3.21
CA VAL A 437 10.33 -12.23 -4.03
C VAL A 437 10.04 -12.02 -5.51
N VAL A 438 8.77 -11.92 -5.90
CA VAL A 438 8.39 -11.75 -7.32
C VAL A 438 8.99 -10.47 -7.89
N LYS A 439 8.97 -9.37 -7.15
CA LYS A 439 9.53 -8.09 -7.62
C LYS A 439 11.06 -8.06 -7.68
N ALA A 440 11.76 -8.89 -6.91
CA ALA A 440 13.21 -9.02 -7.02
C ALA A 440 13.64 -9.87 -8.22
N LEU A 441 12.75 -10.72 -8.75
CA LEU A 441 13.01 -11.61 -9.89
C LEU A 441 12.53 -11.04 -11.24
N ALA A 442 11.68 -10.01 -11.20
CA ALA A 442 11.18 -9.30 -12.38
C ALA A 442 12.23 -8.31 -12.92
#